data_AF-A0A3D1DM56-F1
#
_entry.id   AF-A0A3D1DM56-F1
#
_cell.length_a   1.000
_cell.length_b   1.000
_cell.length_c   1.000
_cell.angle_alpha   90.00
_cell.angle_beta   90.00
_cell.angle_gamma   90.00
#
_symmetry.space_group_name_H-M   'P 1'
#
loop_
_entity.id
_entity.type
_entity.pdbx_description
1 polymer ?
#
loop_
_entity_poly.entity_id
_entity_poly.type
_entity_poly.pdbx_seq_one_letter_code
_entity_poly.pdbx_strand_id
1 'polypeptide(L)'
;MAHDEGHREDLVAEATALVRRAEFVAPAAGRPDDESPLVAGFRRDGSLSVYFGEDPVYQFNPEGRLRRAYVAGLLFRTQGSTLARLTRDRSARGRVELLRHDLDDNQLVAFREVMNQRITGLLEELHSDRLNQAATIPESADVKSELIAMLEVVLAIKPWLASPFAGKR
;
A
#
# COMPACT_ATOMS: atom_id res chain seq x y z
N MET A 1 18.83 -12.24 -12.96
CA MET A 1 17.88 -12.91 -12.06
C MET A 1 16.59 -12.10 -12.15
N ALA A 2 15.52 -12.67 -12.73
CA ALA A 2 14.33 -11.92 -13.11
C ALA A 2 13.42 -11.76 -11.89
N HIS A 3 13.41 -10.55 -11.31
CA HIS A 3 12.63 -10.17 -10.15
C HIS A 3 11.13 -10.03 -10.48
N ASP A 4 10.34 -9.76 -9.45
CA ASP A 4 8.88 -9.77 -9.34
C ASP A 4 8.12 -8.76 -10.26
N GLU A 5 8.60 -8.55 -11.48
CA GLU A 5 8.19 -7.50 -12.42
C GLU A 5 6.68 -7.50 -12.66
N GLY A 6 6.05 -8.67 -12.86
CA GLY A 6 4.63 -8.73 -13.23
C GLY A 6 3.64 -8.33 -12.13
N HIS A 7 3.93 -8.57 -10.85
CA HIS A 7 3.06 -8.11 -9.76
C HIS A 7 3.27 -6.62 -9.48
N ARG A 8 4.51 -6.17 -9.62
CA ARG A 8 4.89 -4.77 -9.55
C ARG A 8 4.28 -3.95 -10.68
N GLU A 9 4.33 -4.43 -11.92
CA GLU A 9 3.72 -3.79 -13.10
C GLU A 9 2.20 -3.63 -12.92
N ASP A 10 1.50 -4.65 -12.40
CA ASP A 10 0.07 -4.55 -12.09
C ASP A 10 -0.23 -3.46 -11.05
N LEU A 11 0.62 -3.32 -10.02
CA LEU A 11 0.46 -2.31 -8.96
C LEU A 11 0.82 -0.89 -9.44
N VAL A 12 1.86 -0.76 -10.27
CA VAL A 12 2.26 0.52 -10.87
C VAL A 12 1.22 0.98 -11.89
N ALA A 13 0.67 0.08 -12.70
CA ALA A 13 -0.46 0.37 -13.56
C ALA A 13 -1.68 0.86 -12.75
N GLU A 14 -1.91 0.29 -11.56
CA GLU A 14 -2.95 0.74 -10.65
C GLU A 14 -2.73 2.16 -10.08
N ALA A 15 -1.50 2.68 -10.04
CA ALA A 15 -1.22 4.07 -9.64
C ALA A 15 -1.79 5.10 -10.64
N THR A 16 -1.94 4.73 -11.91
CA THR A 16 -2.58 5.58 -12.93
C THR A 16 -4.08 5.78 -12.68
N ALA A 17 -4.72 4.86 -11.96
CA ALA A 17 -6.14 4.94 -11.60
C ALA A 17 -6.43 5.93 -10.45
N LEU A 18 -5.38 6.49 -9.83
CA LEU A 18 -5.53 7.52 -8.81
C LEU A 18 -5.92 8.84 -9.47
N VAL A 19 -7.17 9.24 -9.26
CA VAL A 19 -7.74 10.48 -9.80
C VAL A 19 -7.34 11.70 -8.98
N ARG A 20 -6.97 11.49 -7.73
CA ARG A 20 -6.42 12.50 -6.83
C ARG A 20 -5.18 11.93 -6.16
N ARG A 21 -4.00 12.49 -6.38
CA ARG A 21 -2.75 11.96 -5.84
C ARG A 21 -1.73 13.05 -5.58
N ALA A 22 -0.83 12.79 -4.66
CA ALA A 22 0.32 13.63 -4.36
C ALA A 22 1.59 12.77 -4.29
N GLU A 23 2.68 13.38 -4.70
CA GLU A 23 4.03 12.87 -4.54
C GLU A 23 4.73 13.68 -3.44
N PHE A 24 5.29 12.98 -2.48
CA PHE A 24 5.94 13.52 -1.30
C PHE A 24 7.40 13.07 -1.29
N VAL A 25 8.30 14.03 -1.12
CA VAL A 25 9.74 13.77 -1.00
C VAL A 25 10.22 14.23 0.37
N ALA A 26 10.98 13.37 1.04
CA ALA A 26 11.66 13.77 2.26
C ALA A 26 12.87 14.67 1.89
N PRO A 27 13.15 15.73 2.66
CA PRO A 27 14.34 16.54 2.44
C PRO A 27 15.60 15.71 2.65
N ALA A 28 16.54 15.82 1.70
CA ALA A 28 17.79 15.05 1.61
C ALA A 28 18.69 15.12 2.87
N ALA A 29 18.43 16.04 3.80
CA ALA A 29 19.22 16.25 5.01
C ALA A 29 18.98 15.19 6.12
N GLY A 30 18.01 14.27 5.97
CA GLY A 30 17.60 13.34 7.05
C GLY A 30 17.66 11.84 6.73
N ARG A 31 17.86 11.42 5.47
CA ARG A 31 17.95 10.01 5.08
C ARG A 31 19.00 9.82 3.99
N PRO A 32 20.15 9.19 4.27
CA PRO A 32 21.17 8.93 3.25
C PRO A 32 20.78 7.84 2.24
N ASP A 33 19.74 7.04 2.49
CA ASP A 33 19.45 5.82 1.70
C ASP A 33 17.99 5.66 1.23
N ASP A 34 17.14 6.68 1.35
CA ASP A 34 15.70 6.57 1.03
C ASP A 34 15.23 7.74 0.16
N GLU A 35 15.81 7.81 -1.05
CA GLU A 35 15.51 8.82 -2.08
C GLU A 35 14.21 8.51 -2.86
N SER A 36 13.53 7.41 -2.55
CA SER A 36 12.34 7.01 -3.29
C SER A 36 11.14 7.87 -2.91
N PRO A 37 10.48 8.53 -3.88
CA PRO A 37 9.32 9.36 -3.59
C PRO A 37 8.18 8.52 -3.00
N LEU A 38 7.52 9.06 -1.99
CA LEU A 38 6.26 8.52 -1.49
C LEU A 38 5.13 9.02 -2.37
N VAL A 39 4.38 8.11 -3.00
CA VAL A 39 3.19 8.47 -3.77
C VAL A 39 1.97 7.99 -3.02
N ALA A 40 1.02 8.87 -2.78
CA ALA A 40 -0.25 8.51 -2.15
C ALA A 40 -1.42 9.17 -2.85
N GLY A 41 -2.55 8.48 -2.91
CA GLY A 41 -3.74 9.05 -3.53
C GLY A 41 -4.96 8.16 -3.50
N PHE A 42 -6.03 8.74 -4.03
CA PHE A 42 -7.38 8.20 -4.00
C PHE A 42 -7.85 7.86 -5.41
N ARG A 43 -8.53 6.73 -5.52
CA ARG A 43 -9.33 6.37 -6.69
C ARG A 43 -10.67 7.10 -6.67
N ARG A 44 -11.40 7.03 -7.79
CA ARG A 44 -12.72 7.67 -7.93
C ARG A 44 -13.75 7.15 -6.92
N ASP A 45 -13.60 5.92 -6.46
CA ASP A 45 -14.47 5.29 -5.45
C ASP A 45 -14.09 5.66 -4.00
N GLY A 46 -13.02 6.45 -3.80
CA GLY A 46 -12.50 6.80 -2.48
C GLY A 46 -11.45 5.83 -1.92
N SER A 47 -11.14 4.74 -2.62
CA SER A 47 -10.10 3.79 -2.19
C SER A 47 -8.73 4.47 -2.16
N LEU A 48 -8.02 4.37 -1.05
CA LEU A 48 -6.67 4.91 -0.86
C LEU A 48 -5.60 3.93 -1.34
N SER A 49 -4.51 4.44 -1.89
CA SER A 49 -3.26 3.69 -2.06
C SER A 49 -2.07 4.52 -1.65
N VAL A 50 -1.13 3.89 -0.95
CA VAL A 50 0.10 4.50 -0.44
C VAL A 50 1.28 3.65 -0.91
N TYR A 51 2.18 4.26 -1.65
CA TYR A 51 3.39 3.68 -2.22
C TYR A 51 4.60 4.29 -1.51
N PHE A 52 5.32 3.48 -0.75
CA PHE A 52 6.59 3.86 -0.13
C PHE A 52 7.72 3.49 -1.10
N GLY A 53 7.90 4.30 -2.14
CA GLY A 53 8.74 3.92 -3.28
C GLY A 53 8.18 2.71 -4.02
N GLU A 54 9.02 1.70 -4.25
CA GLU A 54 8.62 0.46 -4.93
C GLU A 54 7.98 -0.57 -3.99
N ASP A 55 8.40 -0.59 -2.73
CA ASP A 55 7.98 -1.53 -1.69
C ASP A 55 8.24 -0.92 -0.30
N PRO A 56 7.24 -0.82 0.60
CA PRO A 56 5.91 -1.43 0.50
C PRO A 56 4.84 -0.57 -0.18
N VAL A 57 3.77 -1.24 -0.62
CA VAL A 57 2.53 -0.64 -1.11
C VAL A 57 1.35 -1.12 -0.27
N TYR A 58 0.48 -0.21 0.17
CA TYR A 58 -0.77 -0.53 0.85
C TYR A 58 -1.96 0.04 0.10
N GLN A 59 -2.99 -0.79 -0.09
CA GLN A 59 -4.22 -0.41 -0.77
C GLN A 59 -5.41 -0.65 0.16
N PHE A 60 -6.15 0.41 0.46
CA PHE A 60 -7.31 0.41 1.32
C PHE A 60 -8.57 0.59 0.50
N ASN A 61 -9.69 0.06 1.01
CA ASN A 61 -11.01 0.39 0.49
C ASN A 61 -11.44 1.80 0.98
N PRO A 62 -12.60 2.33 0.55
CA PRO A 62 -13.04 3.67 0.90
C PRO A 62 -13.28 3.88 2.41
N GLU A 63 -13.51 2.80 3.16
CA GLU A 63 -13.67 2.86 4.62
C GLU A 63 -12.32 2.85 5.37
N GLY A 64 -11.18 2.79 4.68
CA GLY A 64 -9.86 2.73 5.30
C GLY A 64 -9.46 1.32 5.77
N ARG A 65 -10.15 0.27 5.32
CA ARG A 65 -9.78 -1.12 5.61
C ARG A 65 -8.80 -1.64 4.57
N LEU A 66 -7.75 -2.33 5.02
CA LEU A 66 -6.76 -2.90 4.12
C LEU A 66 -7.42 -3.92 3.20
N ARG A 67 -7.16 -3.82 1.90
CA ARG A 67 -7.68 -4.74 0.87
C ARG A 67 -6.55 -5.55 0.23
N ARG A 68 -5.41 -4.90 -0.05
CA ARG A 68 -4.21 -5.51 -0.65
C ARG A 68 -2.97 -4.82 -0.12
N ALA A 69 -1.86 -5.54 -0.10
CA ALA A 69 -0.55 -4.97 0.14
C ALA A 69 0.51 -5.68 -0.70
N TYR A 70 1.60 -5.00 -1.00
CA TYR A 70 2.83 -5.58 -1.53
C TYR A 70 3.94 -5.23 -0.58
N VAL A 71 4.53 -6.23 0.04
CA VAL A 71 5.50 -6.06 1.13
C VAL A 71 6.58 -7.11 0.99
N ALA A 72 7.85 -6.68 0.99
CA ALA A 72 9.02 -7.57 0.88
C ALA A 72 8.94 -8.51 -0.34
N GLY A 73 8.55 -7.99 -1.50
CA GLY A 73 8.43 -8.76 -2.73
C GLY A 73 7.21 -9.68 -2.80
N LEU A 74 6.29 -9.60 -1.84
CA LEU A 74 5.16 -10.53 -1.72
C LEU A 74 3.83 -9.79 -1.80
N LEU A 75 2.90 -10.36 -2.58
CA LEU A 75 1.54 -9.84 -2.71
C LEU A 75 0.62 -10.46 -1.65
N PHE A 76 -0.01 -9.60 -0.87
CA PHE A 76 -1.02 -9.93 0.13
C PHE A 76 -2.40 -9.42 -0.28
N ARG A 77 -3.44 -10.21 -0.05
CA ARG A 77 -4.83 -9.82 -0.29
C ARG A 77 -5.73 -10.27 0.86
N THR A 78 -6.79 -9.51 1.13
CA THR A 78 -7.78 -9.92 2.15
C THR A 78 -8.42 -11.25 1.80
N GLN A 79 -8.56 -12.07 2.82
CA GLN A 79 -9.19 -13.37 2.76
C GLN A 79 -9.99 -13.60 4.05
N GLY A 80 -11.23 -13.13 4.06
CA GLY A 80 -12.10 -13.24 5.23
C GLY A 80 -11.51 -12.45 6.40
N SER A 81 -11.08 -13.16 7.44
CA SER A 81 -10.49 -12.60 8.66
C SER A 81 -8.96 -12.53 8.67
N THR A 82 -8.29 -12.94 7.58
CA THR A 82 -6.82 -12.92 7.47
C THR A 82 -6.37 -12.33 6.12
N LEU A 83 -5.05 -12.30 5.91
CA LEU A 83 -4.41 -12.00 4.63
C LEU A 83 -3.90 -13.29 4.00
N ALA A 84 -4.15 -13.45 2.70
CA ALA A 84 -3.54 -14.47 1.89
C ALA A 84 -2.30 -13.91 1.21
N ARG A 85 -1.14 -14.52 1.49
CA ARG A 85 0.10 -14.33 0.72
C ARG A 85 0.02 -15.14 -0.57
N LEU A 86 0.34 -14.50 -1.69
CA LEU A 86 0.38 -15.11 -3.00
C LEU A 86 1.83 -15.21 -3.49
N THR A 87 2.27 -16.42 -3.84
CA THR A 87 3.58 -16.67 -4.45
C THR A 87 3.39 -17.45 -5.75
N ARG A 88 4.24 -17.19 -6.74
CA ARG A 88 4.25 -17.95 -7.99
C ARG A 88 5.32 -19.02 -7.92
N ASP A 89 4.93 -20.29 -7.99
CA ASP A 89 5.88 -21.38 -8.17
C ASP A 89 6.17 -21.56 -9.66
N ARG A 90 7.44 -21.42 -10.03
CA ARG A 90 7.95 -21.61 -11.40
C ARG A 90 8.75 -22.91 -11.54
N SER A 91 8.80 -23.75 -10.50
CA SER A 91 9.54 -25.01 -10.50
C SER A 91 8.90 -26.11 -11.37
N ALA A 92 7.60 -26.01 -11.66
CA ALA A 92 6.92 -26.89 -12.60
C ALA A 92 7.24 -26.49 -14.05
N ARG A 93 7.90 -27.40 -14.79
CA ARG A 93 8.21 -27.27 -16.23
C ARG A 93 6.94 -26.88 -17.02
N GLY A 94 6.76 -25.58 -17.25
CA GLY A 94 5.75 -25.02 -18.17
C GLY A 94 4.42 -24.55 -17.56
N ARG A 95 4.22 -24.59 -16.23
CA ARG A 95 3.03 -24.01 -15.59
C ARG A 95 3.42 -23.15 -14.39
N VAL A 96 3.02 -21.88 -14.41
CA VAL A 96 3.10 -21.00 -13.24
C VAL A 96 1.92 -21.35 -12.34
N GLU A 97 2.19 -21.93 -11.18
CA GLU A 97 1.15 -22.19 -10.17
C GLU A 97 1.12 -21.02 -9.17
N LEU A 98 -0.09 -20.52 -8.88
CA LEU A 98 -0.28 -19.50 -7.86
C LEU A 98 -0.48 -20.21 -6.52
N LEU A 99 0.59 -20.28 -5.73
CA LEU A 99 0.53 -20.77 -4.36
C LEU A 99 -0.05 -19.70 -3.45
N ARG A 100 -1.01 -20.11 -2.64
CA ARG A 100 -1.65 -19.26 -1.63
C ARG A 100 -1.32 -19.79 -0.24
N HIS A 101 -0.89 -18.88 0.63
CA HIS A 101 -0.65 -19.17 2.04
C HIS A 101 -1.36 -18.12 2.89
N ASP A 102 -2.36 -18.54 3.66
CA ASP A 102 -3.08 -17.66 4.57
C ASP A 102 -2.23 -17.44 5.83
N LEU A 103 -2.10 -16.17 6.24
CA LEU A 103 -1.35 -15.83 7.44
C LEU A 103 -2.06 -16.39 8.68
N ASP A 104 -1.28 -16.94 9.59
CA ASP A 104 -1.76 -17.27 10.94
C ASP A 104 -1.93 -15.99 11.78
N ASP A 105 -2.51 -16.13 12.98
CA ASP A 105 -2.82 -15.00 13.86
C ASP A 105 -1.56 -14.21 14.27
N ASN A 106 -0.44 -14.89 14.52
CA ASN A 106 0.80 -14.23 14.92
C ASN A 106 1.42 -13.46 13.75
N GLN A 107 1.43 -14.07 12.56
CA GLN A 107 1.88 -13.43 11.33
C GLN A 107 1.00 -12.23 10.97
N LEU A 108 -0.31 -12.34 11.16
CA LEU A 108 -1.26 -11.27 10.89
C LEU A 108 -1.09 -10.09 11.88
N VAL A 109 -0.86 -10.38 13.15
CA VAL A 109 -0.54 -9.36 14.17
C VAL A 109 0.77 -8.66 13.81
N ALA A 110 1.84 -9.41 13.54
CA ALA A 110 3.14 -8.83 13.16
C ALA A 110 3.04 -7.99 11.88
N PHE A 111 2.30 -8.45 10.87
CA PHE A 111 2.04 -7.68 9.65
C PHE A 111 1.36 -6.35 9.98
N ARG A 112 0.32 -6.37 10.82
CA ARG A 112 -0.42 -5.17 11.20
C ARG A 112 0.46 -4.20 11.99
N GLU A 113 1.29 -4.70 12.90
CA GLU A 113 2.21 -3.86 13.67
C GLU A 113 3.19 -3.11 12.78
N VAL A 114 3.83 -3.80 11.83
CA VAL A 114 4.75 -3.19 10.86
C VAL A 114 4.03 -2.17 9.97
N MET A 115 2.83 -2.50 9.49
CA MET A 115 2.01 -1.56 8.70
C MET A 115 1.67 -0.31 9.53
N ASN A 116 1.18 -0.49 10.75
CA ASN A 116 0.81 0.62 11.64
C ASN A 116 2.01 1.52 11.96
N GLN A 117 3.18 0.95 12.26
CA GLN A 117 4.40 1.73 12.50
C GLN A 117 4.75 2.63 11.30
N ARG A 118 4.65 2.10 10.08
CA ARG A 118 4.90 2.87 8.85
C ARG A 118 3.86 3.97 8.62
N ILE A 119 2.58 3.66 8.84
CA ILE A 119 1.49 4.63 8.68
C ILE A 119 1.61 5.74 9.73
N THR A 120 1.90 5.41 10.98
CA THR A 120 2.14 6.40 12.04
C THR A 120 3.32 7.29 11.71
N GLY A 121 4.45 6.73 11.25
CA GLY A 121 5.60 7.52 10.82
C GLY A 121 5.26 8.48 9.68
N LEU A 122 4.51 8.02 8.68
CA LEU A 122 4.02 8.89 7.59
C LEU A 122 3.11 10.00 8.13
N LEU A 123 2.18 9.68 9.03
CA LEU A 123 1.25 10.66 9.62
C LEU A 123 2.02 11.76 10.38
N GLU A 124 3.03 11.38 11.16
CA GLU A 124 3.91 12.32 11.87
C GLU A 124 4.67 13.23 10.92
N GLU A 125 5.20 12.68 9.82
CA GLU A 125 5.90 13.46 8.81
C GLU A 125 4.98 14.42 8.05
N LEU A 126 3.74 14.02 7.75
CA LEU A 126 2.72 14.88 7.15
C LEU A 126 2.29 16.02 8.09
N HIS A 127 2.05 15.73 9.37
CA HIS A 127 1.68 16.76 10.37
C HIS A 127 2.81 17.74 10.66
N SER A 128 4.05 17.25 10.70
CA SER A 128 5.23 18.08 10.96
C SER A 128 5.67 18.91 9.74
N ASP A 129 4.96 18.79 8.61
CA ASP A 129 5.31 19.40 7.32
C ASP A 129 6.75 19.08 6.87
N ARG A 130 7.23 17.89 7.25
CA ARG A 130 8.59 17.44 6.91
C ARG A 130 8.66 16.85 5.51
N LEU A 131 7.53 16.53 4.90
CA LEU A 131 7.46 16.04 3.53
C LEU A 131 7.15 17.20 2.59
N ASN A 132 8.04 17.42 1.63
CA ASN A 132 7.80 18.36 0.56
C ASN A 132 6.85 17.70 -0.45
N GLN A 133 5.69 18.32 -0.68
CA GLN A 133 4.76 17.89 -1.71
C GLN A 133 5.31 18.34 -3.08
N ALA A 134 5.97 17.43 -3.78
CA ALA A 134 6.65 17.70 -5.04
C ALA A 134 5.67 17.85 -6.22
N ALA A 135 4.59 17.07 -6.20
CA ALA A 135 3.57 17.09 -7.24
C ALA A 135 2.18 16.74 -6.69
N THR A 136 1.13 17.28 -7.31
CA THR A 136 -0.26 16.99 -6.95
C THR A 136 -1.13 16.98 -8.19
N ILE A 137 -2.03 16.01 -8.30
CA ILE A 137 -2.98 15.90 -9.41
C ILE A 137 -4.36 15.63 -8.81
N PRO A 138 -5.38 16.44 -9.15
CA PRO A 138 -5.26 17.77 -9.76
C PRO A 138 -4.55 18.73 -8.80
N GLU A 139 -3.91 19.79 -9.32
CA GLU A 139 -3.16 20.76 -8.51
C GLU A 139 -4.01 21.46 -7.44
N SER A 140 -5.33 21.54 -7.65
CA SER A 140 -6.28 22.12 -6.70
C SER A 140 -6.73 21.17 -5.59
N ALA A 141 -6.31 19.91 -5.60
CA ALA A 141 -6.75 18.93 -4.59
C ALA A 141 -5.92 19.05 -3.30
N ASP A 142 -6.60 19.10 -2.16
CA ASP A 142 -5.96 19.03 -0.84
C ASP A 142 -5.69 17.56 -0.44
N VAL A 143 -4.86 16.90 -1.25
CA VAL A 143 -4.55 15.47 -1.04
C VAL A 143 -3.86 15.24 0.30
N LYS A 144 -3.08 16.21 0.78
CA LYS A 144 -2.37 16.11 2.06
C LYS A 144 -3.35 16.00 3.23
N SER A 145 -4.30 16.93 3.37
CA SER A 145 -5.26 16.90 4.47
C SER A 145 -6.19 15.68 4.38
N GLU A 146 -6.62 15.31 3.16
CA GLU A 146 -7.43 14.11 2.95
C GLU A 146 -6.67 12.82 3.31
N LEU A 147 -5.37 12.77 2.99
CA LEU A 147 -4.51 11.64 3.34
C LEU A 147 -4.37 11.52 4.86
N ILE A 148 -4.08 12.62 5.56
CA ILE A 148 -4.01 12.66 7.03
C ILE A 148 -5.29 12.07 7.64
N ALA A 149 -6.46 12.61 7.25
CA ALA A 149 -7.75 12.17 7.78
C ALA A 149 -8.02 10.67 7.50
N MET A 150 -7.68 10.18 6.30
CA MET A 150 -7.87 8.77 5.97
C MET A 150 -6.91 7.85 6.74
N LEU A 151 -5.65 8.26 6.93
CA LEU A 151 -4.67 7.46 7.67
C LEU A 151 -5.03 7.35 9.16
N GLU A 152 -5.60 8.40 9.76
CA GLU A 152 -6.17 8.32 11.11
C GLU A 152 -7.29 7.28 11.20
N VAL A 153 -8.20 7.25 10.20
CA VAL A 153 -9.25 6.22 10.10
C VAL A 153 -8.63 4.82 9.97
N VAL A 154 -7.63 4.64 9.10
CA VAL A 154 -6.95 3.36 8.90
C VAL A 154 -6.36 2.82 10.21
N LEU A 155 -5.75 3.67 11.03
CA LEU A 155 -5.18 3.28 12.32
C LEU A 155 -6.25 2.91 13.35
N ALA A 156 -7.41 3.58 13.33
CA ALA A 156 -8.46 3.41 14.32
C ALA A 156 -9.49 2.31 13.99
N ILE A 157 -9.70 1.99 12.71
CA ILE A 157 -10.84 1.18 12.27
C ILE A 157 -10.76 -0.28 12.74
N LYS A 158 -11.94 -0.82 13.09
CA LYS A 158 -12.15 -2.24 13.40
C LYS A 158 -13.44 -2.76 12.73
N PRO A 159 -13.43 -3.92 12.06
CA PRO A 159 -12.24 -4.68 11.66
C PRO A 159 -11.37 -3.88 10.65
N TRP A 160 -10.06 -4.12 10.67
CA TRP A 160 -9.09 -3.40 9.85
C TRP A 160 -8.87 -4.02 8.46
N LEU A 161 -9.35 -5.24 8.24
CA LEU A 161 -9.36 -5.91 6.94
C LEU A 161 -10.69 -5.65 6.23
N ALA A 162 -10.61 -5.37 4.94
CA ALA A 162 -11.77 -5.29 4.07
C ALA A 162 -12.37 -6.69 3.86
N SER A 163 -13.55 -6.76 3.25
CA SER A 163 -14.15 -8.02 2.79
C SER A 163 -13.15 -8.81 1.90
N PRO A 164 -13.30 -10.14 1.82
CA PRO A 164 -12.43 -10.99 1.00
C PRO A 164 -12.26 -10.40 -0.40
N PHE A 165 -11.01 -10.36 -0.88
CA PHE A 165 -10.73 -9.84 -2.19
C PHE A 165 -11.36 -10.75 -3.25
N ALA A 166 -12.39 -10.25 -3.93
CA ALA A 166 -12.92 -10.91 -5.12
C ALA A 166 -11.87 -10.84 -6.24
N GLY A 167 -11.08 -11.90 -6.40
CA GLY A 167 -10.26 -12.06 -7.60
C GLY A 167 -11.16 -12.07 -8.85
N LYS A 168 -10.64 -11.62 -9.99
CA LYS A 168 -11.30 -11.91 -11.27
C LYS A 168 -11.39 -13.43 -11.39
N ARG A 169 -12.60 -13.96 -11.47
CA ARG A 169 -12.88 -15.35 -11.85
C ARG A 169 -12.44 -15.59 -13.28
#